data_AF-A0A679FIM6-F1
#
_entry.id   AF-A0A679FIM6-F1
#
_cell.length_a   1.000
_cell.length_b   1.000
_cell.length_c   1.000
_cell.angle_alpha   90.00
_cell.angle_beta   90.00
_cell.angle_gamma   90.00
#
_symmetry.space_group_name_H-M   'P 1'
#
loop_
_entity.id
_entity.type
_entity.pdbx_description
1 polymer ?
#
loop_
_entity_poly.entity_id
_entity_poly.type
_entity_poly.pdbx_seq_one_letter_code
_entity_poly.pdbx_strand_id
1 'polypeptide(L)'
;MRRGRLTRRFAPVLFRDVSIFKGLIVLADIAPERPLAAAQTLPLVAAQPGIWMAEQLAAAANAYVVAQYVELNGRVDVACFSAAVRLGLAEADLVHAHFVETEEGPAQLVPNNVQAVDLPEPDFIDLTGEADPVAPRSG
;
A
#
# COMPACT_ATOMS: atom_id res chain seq x y z
N MET A 1 50.63 14.11 -8.06
CA MET A 1 49.74 13.89 -6.89
C MET A 1 48.31 14.19 -7.34
N ARG A 2 47.40 13.25 -7.66
CA ARG A 2 46.55 12.37 -6.79
C ARG A 2 45.98 13.12 -5.57
N ARG A 3 44.69 13.14 -5.17
CA ARG A 3 43.34 12.58 -5.47
C ARG A 3 42.37 13.50 -4.67
N GLY A 4 41.04 13.61 -4.82
CA GLY A 4 40.03 12.89 -5.59
C GLY A 4 38.67 13.59 -5.35
N ARG A 5 37.87 13.68 -6.41
CA ARG A 5 36.52 14.25 -6.42
C ARG A 5 35.55 13.11 -6.06
N LEU A 6 34.83 13.21 -4.94
CA LEU A 6 33.81 12.22 -4.55
C LEU A 6 32.52 12.47 -5.32
N THR A 7 32.47 11.99 -6.56
CA THR A 7 31.22 11.69 -7.25
C THR A 7 30.68 10.39 -6.66
N ARG A 8 29.68 10.44 -5.77
CA ARG A 8 28.88 9.25 -5.47
C ARG A 8 27.91 9.02 -6.63
N ARG A 9 28.36 8.17 -7.57
CA ARG A 9 27.50 7.48 -8.53
C ARG A 9 26.52 6.60 -7.74
N PHE A 10 25.23 6.91 -7.80
CA PHE A 10 24.19 5.92 -7.53
C PHE A 10 24.07 5.03 -8.77
N ALA A 11 24.27 3.73 -8.59
CA ALA A 11 24.11 2.75 -9.65
C ALA A 11 22.62 2.54 -9.96
N PRO A 12 22.21 2.44 -11.24
CA PRO A 12 20.85 2.05 -11.58
C PRO A 12 20.73 0.53 -11.46
N VAL A 13 19.89 0.05 -10.53
CA VAL A 13 19.45 -1.35 -10.57
C VAL A 13 18.28 -1.41 -11.56
N LEU A 14 18.55 -2.06 -12.69
CA LEU A 14 17.63 -2.37 -13.76
C LEU A 14 16.60 -3.40 -13.26
N PHE A 15 15.30 -3.15 -13.44
CA PHE A 15 14.32 -4.23 -13.47
C PHE A 15 13.56 -4.20 -14.79
N ARG A 16 13.62 -5.34 -15.45
CA ARG A 16 12.98 -5.69 -16.71
C ARG A 16 11.86 -6.69 -16.37
N ASP A 17 10.82 -6.62 -17.19
CA ASP A 17 9.66 -7.51 -17.29
C ASP A 17 8.37 -7.17 -16.51
N VAL A 18 7.30 -7.35 -17.28
CA VAL A 18 5.94 -6.85 -17.18
C VAL A 18 5.17 -7.55 -16.06
N SER A 19 4.39 -6.81 -15.27
CA SER A 19 3.15 -7.34 -14.67
C SER A 19 2.20 -6.21 -14.24
N ILE A 20 0.94 -6.51 -14.50
CA ILE A 20 -0.23 -5.64 -14.69
C ILE A 20 -0.71 -5.03 -13.35
N PHE A 21 -1.04 -3.74 -13.40
CA PHE A 21 -1.65 -2.89 -12.35
C PHE A 21 -1.06 -2.99 -10.93
N LYS A 22 -0.05 -2.14 -10.70
CA LYS A 22 0.51 -1.73 -9.40
C LYS A 22 -0.19 -0.47 -8.92
N GLY A 23 -0.58 -0.46 -7.65
CA GLY A 23 -0.93 0.75 -6.93
C GLY A 23 -1.67 0.43 -5.66
N LEU A 24 -0.95 0.19 -4.57
CA LEU A 24 -1.53 0.32 -3.23
C LEU A 24 -0.43 0.56 -2.19
N ILE A 25 -0.59 1.70 -1.51
CA ILE A 25 0.07 2.07 -0.26
C ILE A 25 -0.25 1.04 0.81
N VAL A 26 0.77 0.48 1.46
CA VAL A 26 0.62 -0.28 2.70
C VAL A 26 0.45 0.73 3.82
N LEU A 27 -0.80 0.97 4.23
CA LEU A 27 -1.06 1.41 5.60
C LEU A 27 -0.79 0.18 6.48
N ALA A 28 0.32 0.24 7.21
CA ALA A 28 0.61 -0.74 8.25
C ALA A 28 -0.53 -0.68 9.28
N ASP A 29 -1.19 -1.82 9.48
CA ASP A 29 -2.08 -2.12 10.59
C ASP A 29 -3.15 -1.07 10.91
N ILE A 30 -4.11 -0.84 10.01
CA ILE A 30 -5.39 -0.22 10.40
C ILE A 30 -6.51 -0.80 9.53
N ALA A 31 -7.26 -1.74 10.06
CA ALA A 31 -8.66 -1.87 9.70
C ALA A 31 -9.46 -1.87 11.01
N PRO A 32 -10.21 -0.81 11.36
CA PRO A 32 -11.37 -1.05 12.19
C PRO A 32 -12.20 -2.12 11.48
N GLU A 33 -12.73 -3.07 12.26
CA GLU A 33 -13.73 -4.05 11.82
C GLU A 33 -14.93 -3.30 11.23
N ARG A 34 -14.81 -2.84 9.98
CA ARG A 34 -15.87 -2.10 9.30
C ARG A 34 -16.93 -3.15 9.00
N PRO A 35 -18.20 -2.93 9.37
CA PRO A 35 -19.23 -3.88 9.04
C PRO A 35 -19.30 -4.01 7.52
N LEU A 36 -18.89 -5.18 7.01
CA LEU A 36 -19.04 -5.60 5.61
C LEU A 36 -20.51 -5.76 5.19
N ALA A 37 -21.45 -5.33 6.02
CA ALA A 37 -22.90 -5.44 5.81
C ALA A 37 -23.38 -4.79 4.49
N ALA A 38 -22.59 -3.88 3.91
CA ALA A 38 -22.84 -3.29 2.60
C ALA A 38 -21.76 -3.62 1.56
N ALA A 39 -21.06 -4.75 1.66
CA ALA A 39 -20.08 -5.18 0.66
C ALA A 39 -20.74 -5.97 -0.50
N GLN A 40 -20.19 -5.82 -1.70
CA GLN A 40 -20.49 -6.67 -2.85
C GLN A 40 -19.53 -7.87 -2.87
N THR A 41 -20.08 -9.07 -3.01
CA THR A 41 -19.29 -10.29 -3.23
C THR A 41 -19.07 -10.49 -4.72
N LEU A 42 -17.82 -10.63 -5.14
CA LEU A 42 -17.42 -10.84 -6.53
C LEU A 42 -16.47 -12.04 -6.64
N PRO A 43 -16.45 -12.77 -7.77
CA PRO A 43 -15.45 -13.80 -8.01
C PRO A 43 -14.05 -13.18 -8.17
N LEU A 44 -13.01 -13.92 -7.84
CA LEU A 44 -11.63 -13.54 -8.18
C LEU A 44 -11.42 -13.65 -9.69
N VAL A 45 -10.64 -12.72 -10.26
CA VAL A 45 -10.39 -12.64 -11.71
C VAL A 45 -8.91 -12.55 -12.04
N ALA A 46 -8.57 -12.86 -13.30
CA ALA A 46 -7.20 -12.79 -13.83
C ALA A 46 -6.17 -13.54 -12.96
N ALA A 47 -5.17 -12.85 -12.42
CA ALA A 47 -4.13 -13.45 -11.59
C ALA A 47 -4.55 -13.68 -10.13
N GLN A 48 -5.68 -13.11 -9.68
CA GLN A 48 -6.11 -13.16 -8.28
C GLN A 48 -6.27 -14.60 -7.74
N PRO A 49 -6.89 -15.57 -8.46
CA PRO A 49 -7.02 -16.94 -7.96
C PRO A 49 -5.66 -17.63 -7.75
N GLY A 50 -4.68 -17.36 -8.62
CA GLY A 50 -3.34 -17.93 -8.52
C GLY A 50 -2.57 -17.37 -7.31
N ILE A 51 -2.67 -16.05 -7.08
CA ILE A 51 -2.07 -15.39 -5.92
C ILE A 51 -2.72 -15.88 -4.62
N TRP A 52 -4.06 -15.97 -4.58
CA TRP A 52 -4.79 -16.50 -3.44
C TRP A 52 -4.31 -17.90 -3.07
N MET A 53 -4.25 -18.82 -4.04
CA MET A 53 -3.74 -20.18 -3.80
C MET A 53 -2.30 -20.16 -3.28
N ALA A 54 -1.45 -19.29 -3.82
CA ALA A 54 -0.06 -19.19 -3.38
C ALA A 54 0.08 -18.64 -1.96
N GLU A 55 -0.77 -17.68 -1.56
CA GLU A 55 -0.85 -17.18 -0.17
C GLU A 55 -1.34 -18.28 0.80
N GLN A 56 -2.38 -19.04 0.45
CA GLN A 56 -2.87 -20.14 1.29
C GLN A 56 -1.83 -21.25 1.52
N LEU A 57 -0.89 -21.42 0.59
CA LEU A 57 0.21 -22.38 0.67
C LEU A 57 1.48 -21.80 1.29
N ALA A 58 1.56 -20.47 1.45
CA ALA A 58 2.76 -19.82 1.94
C ALA A 58 2.99 -20.11 3.42
N ALA A 59 4.22 -20.48 3.78
CA ALA A 59 4.62 -20.69 5.16
C ALA A 59 4.84 -19.37 5.93
N ALA A 60 5.03 -18.26 5.21
CA ALA A 60 5.25 -16.93 5.76
C ALA A 60 4.12 -16.01 5.31
N ALA A 61 3.51 -15.31 6.26
CA ALA A 61 2.58 -14.24 5.97
C ALA A 61 3.28 -13.12 5.16
N ASN A 62 2.50 -12.39 4.35
CA ASN A 62 2.94 -11.17 3.65
C ASN A 62 3.95 -11.38 2.52
N ALA A 63 4.05 -12.59 1.96
CA ALA A 63 4.98 -12.87 0.86
C ALA A 63 4.71 -12.02 -0.40
N TYR A 64 3.50 -11.48 -0.55
CA TYR A 64 3.09 -10.68 -1.69
C TYR A 64 2.82 -9.20 -1.36
N VAL A 65 3.35 -8.70 -0.23
CA VAL A 65 3.24 -7.27 0.12
C VAL A 65 4.17 -6.42 -0.76
N VAL A 66 3.61 -5.35 -1.33
CA VAL A 66 4.36 -4.34 -2.10
C VAL A 66 4.27 -3.01 -1.37
N ALA A 67 5.41 -2.49 -0.93
CA ALA A 67 5.50 -1.13 -0.37
C ALA A 67 6.10 -0.17 -1.39
N GLN A 68 5.58 1.05 -1.44
CA GLN A 68 6.09 2.15 -2.27
C GLN A 68 6.17 3.41 -1.43
N TYR A 69 7.19 4.23 -1.70
CA TYR A 69 7.30 5.58 -1.15
C TYR A 69 7.47 6.58 -2.29
N VAL A 70 7.05 7.81 -2.06
CA VAL A 70 7.16 8.92 -3.01
C VAL A 70 7.81 10.09 -2.30
N GLU A 71 8.82 10.68 -2.93
CA GLU A 71 9.48 11.89 -2.43
C GLU A 71 8.84 13.13 -3.04
N LEU A 72 8.28 13.99 -2.20
CA LEU A 72 7.72 15.27 -2.62
C LEU A 72 8.73 16.39 -2.36
N ASN A 73 9.17 17.04 -3.43
CA ASN A 73 10.13 18.13 -3.34
C ASN A 73 9.40 19.46 -3.18
N GLY A 74 9.46 20.05 -1.99
CA GLY A 74 8.90 21.38 -1.71
C GLY A 74 8.10 21.42 -0.42
N ARG A 75 7.38 22.54 -0.21
CA ARG A 75 6.49 22.69 0.94
C ARG A 75 5.22 21.90 0.69
N VAL A 76 4.87 21.02 1.62
CA VAL A 76 3.61 20.27 1.61
C VAL A 76 2.68 20.87 2.66
N ASP A 77 1.45 21.20 2.25
CA ASP A 77 0.36 21.46 3.20
C ASP A 77 -0.16 20.11 3.68
N VAL A 78 0.16 19.77 4.93
CA VAL A 78 -0.15 18.46 5.53
C VAL A 78 -1.66 18.22 5.60
N ALA A 79 -2.45 19.26 5.92
CA ALA A 79 -3.89 19.12 6.03
C ALA A 79 -4.53 18.87 4.66
N CYS A 80 -4.11 19.63 3.64
CA CYS A 80 -4.57 19.43 2.28
C CYS A 80 -4.14 18.05 1.74
N PHE A 81 -2.91 17.62 2.01
CA PHE A 81 -2.40 16.33 1.55
C PHE A 81 -3.12 15.16 2.24
N SER A 82 -3.37 15.24 3.54
CA SER A 82 -4.16 14.26 4.29
C SER A 82 -5.58 14.10 3.72
N ALA A 83 -6.24 15.21 3.38
CA ALA A 83 -7.56 15.17 2.74
C ALA A 83 -7.51 14.53 1.34
N ALA A 84 -6.49 14.84 0.54
CA ALA A 84 -6.29 14.27 -0.78
C ALA A 84 -6.02 12.75 -0.73
N VAL A 85 -5.22 12.29 0.23
CA VAL A 85 -4.97 10.86 0.45
C VAL A 85 -6.26 10.12 0.78
N ARG A 86 -7.08 10.64 1.71
CA ARG A 86 -8.37 10.03 2.05
C ARG A 86 -9.33 10.01 0.87
N LEU A 87 -9.37 11.06 0.05
CA LEU A 87 -10.18 11.09 -1.16
C LEU A 87 -9.74 10.00 -2.14
N GLY A 88 -8.44 9.93 -2.45
CA GLY A 88 -7.91 8.92 -3.36
C GLY A 88 -8.12 7.49 -2.85
N LEU A 89 -8.01 7.26 -1.54
CA LEU A 89 -8.32 5.97 -0.93
C LEU A 89 -9.82 5.64 -1.07
N ALA A 90 -10.72 6.59 -0.84
CA ALA A 90 -12.16 6.36 -0.95
C ALA A 90 -12.59 6.03 -2.39
N GLU A 91 -11.93 6.60 -3.41
CA GLU A 91 -12.22 6.35 -4.83
C GLU A 91 -11.66 5.01 -5.34
N ALA A 92 -10.72 4.40 -4.62
CA ALA A 92 -10.01 3.21 -5.08
C ALA A 92 -10.61 1.92 -4.50
N ASP A 93 -11.67 1.39 -5.09
CA ASP A 93 -12.44 0.24 -4.56
C ASP A 93 -11.58 -0.95 -4.06
N LEU A 94 -10.58 -1.35 -4.85
CA LEU A 94 -9.77 -2.54 -4.56
C LEU A 94 -8.85 -2.39 -3.36
N VAL A 95 -8.62 -1.18 -2.87
CA VAL A 95 -7.82 -0.94 -1.65
C VAL A 95 -8.57 -1.29 -0.38
N HIS A 96 -9.89 -1.44 -0.50
CA HIS A 96 -10.81 -1.85 0.57
C HIS A 96 -11.25 -3.30 0.45
N ALA A 97 -10.79 -4.03 -0.57
CA ALA A 97 -11.25 -5.38 -0.84
C ALA A 97 -10.70 -6.36 0.19
N HIS A 98 -11.58 -7.22 0.71
CA HIS A 98 -11.21 -8.36 1.55
C HIS A 98 -11.36 -9.65 0.76
N PHE A 99 -10.36 -10.52 0.81
CA PHE A 99 -10.40 -11.81 0.15
C PHE A 99 -10.74 -12.88 1.17
N VAL A 100 -11.75 -13.71 0.85
CA VAL A 100 -12.28 -14.73 1.76
C VAL A 100 -12.50 -16.04 1.03
N GLU A 101 -12.49 -17.13 1.78
CA GLU A 101 -12.99 -18.42 1.31
C GLU A 101 -14.50 -18.52 1.60
N THR A 102 -15.28 -18.92 0.60
CA THR A 102 -16.72 -19.17 0.72
C THR A 102 -17.03 -20.62 0.33
N GLU A 103 -18.28 -21.07 0.54
CA GLU A 103 -18.71 -22.41 0.11
C GLU A 103 -18.56 -22.63 -1.42
N GLU A 104 -18.64 -21.57 -2.21
CA GLU A 104 -18.51 -21.60 -3.67
C GLU A 104 -17.05 -21.45 -4.16
N GLY A 105 -16.11 -21.26 -3.23
CA GLY A 105 -14.70 -21.00 -3.50
C GLY A 105 -14.26 -19.59 -3.07
N PRO A 106 -13.05 -19.16 -3.46
CA PRO A 106 -12.53 -17.86 -3.05
C PRO A 106 -13.31 -16.71 -3.69
N ALA A 107 -13.60 -15.69 -2.91
CA ALA A 107 -14.32 -14.49 -3.32
C ALA A 107 -13.62 -13.21 -2.82
N GLN A 108 -13.91 -12.10 -3.48
CA GLN A 108 -13.51 -10.77 -3.03
C GLN A 108 -14.76 -10.01 -2.58
N LEU A 109 -14.69 -9.47 -1.36
CA LEU A 109 -15.70 -8.64 -0.75
C LEU A 109 -15.27 -7.18 -0.91
N VAL A 110 -15.99 -6.43 -1.73
CA VAL A 110 -15.70 -5.04 -2.04
C VAL A 110 -16.73 -4.15 -1.33
N PRO A 111 -16.33 -3.36 -0.32
CA PRO A 111 -17.23 -2.47 0.40
C PRO A 111 -17.85 -1.42 -0.54
N ASN A 112 -19.17 -1.24 -0.49
CA ASN A 112 -19.82 -0.20 -1.28
C ASN A 112 -19.72 1.16 -0.59
N ASN A 113 -19.70 2.22 -1.40
CA ASN A 113 -19.90 3.60 -0.96
C ASN A 113 -18.91 4.06 0.13
N VAL A 114 -17.62 3.73 -0.02
CA VAL A 114 -16.59 4.24 0.88
C VAL A 114 -16.49 5.76 0.74
N GLN A 115 -16.69 6.49 1.84
CA GLN A 115 -16.55 7.94 1.86
C GLN A 115 -15.24 8.35 2.54
N ALA A 116 -14.59 9.39 2.03
CA ALA A 116 -13.34 9.91 2.59
C ALA A 116 -13.48 10.36 4.07
N VAL A 117 -14.70 10.76 4.47
CA VAL A 117 -15.01 11.15 5.86
C VAL A 117 -15.01 9.97 6.83
N ASP A 118 -15.24 8.76 6.33
CA ASP A 118 -15.26 7.53 7.13
C ASP A 118 -13.85 6.89 7.26
N LEU A 119 -12.87 7.42 6.53
CA LEU A 119 -11.49 6.93 6.56
C LEU A 119 -10.69 7.64 7.66
N PRO A 120 -9.82 6.89 8.37
CA PRO A 120 -8.94 7.48 9.38
C PRO A 120 -8.01 8.51 8.74
N GLU A 121 -7.59 9.49 9.54
CA GLU A 121 -6.56 10.42 9.10
C GLU A 121 -5.22 9.66 8.95
N PRO A 122 -4.47 9.89 7.86
CA PRO A 122 -3.15 9.28 7.70
C PRO A 122 -2.20 9.73 8.80
N ASP A 123 -1.38 8.79 9.28
CA ASP A 123 -0.33 9.11 10.25
C ASP A 123 0.65 10.14 9.67
N PHE A 124 0.95 11.15 10.48
CA PHE A 124 1.97 12.15 10.17
C PHE A 124 3.11 12.03 11.17
N ILE A 125 4.29 11.68 10.66
CA ILE A 125 5.50 11.55 11.46
C ILE A 125 6.52 12.57 10.96
N ASP A 126 6.84 13.56 11.80
CA ASP A 126 7.88 14.54 11.53
C ASP A 126 9.26 13.98 11.91
N LEU A 127 10.16 13.90 10.93
CA LEU A 127 11.53 13.39 11.09
C LEU A 127 12.59 14.48 10.95
N THR A 128 12.19 15.75 10.87
CA THR A 128 13.13 16.86 10.66
C THR A 128 14.15 17.01 11.80
N GLY A 129 13.84 16.49 12.99
CA GLY A 129 14.74 16.48 14.15
C GLY A 129 15.62 15.22 14.28
N GLU A 130 15.46 14.22 13.41
CA GLU A 130 16.19 12.96 13.50
C GLU A 130 17.59 13.09 12.89
N ALA A 131 18.60 12.49 13.54
CA ALA A 131 19.98 12.51 13.05
C ALA A 131 20.17 11.69 11.76
N ASP A 132 19.36 10.64 11.59
CA ASP A 132 19.24 9.85 10.36
C ASP A 132 17.75 9.54 10.10
N PRO A 133 17.04 10.40 9.35
CA PRO A 133 15.61 10.26 9.12
C PRO A 133 15.22 9.07 8.22
N VAL A 134 16.20 8.37 7.61
CA VAL A 134 15.96 7.25 6.70
C VAL A 134 16.38 5.90 7.33
N ALA A 135 16.96 5.93 8.54
CA ALA A 135 17.33 4.71 9.23
C ALA A 135 16.09 3.84 9.54
N PRO A 136 16.18 2.51 9.37
CA PRO A 136 15.11 1.61 9.77
C PRO A 136 14.87 1.76 11.28
N ARG A 137 13.60 1.97 11.66
CA ARG A 137 13.22 2.03 13.07
C ARG A 137 13.23 0.64 13.67
N SER A 138 14.04 0.45 14.71
CA SER A 138 13.93 -0.71 15.60
C SER A 138 12.66 -0.53 16.42
N GLY A 139 11.61 -1.29 16.08
CA GLY A 139 10.41 -1.44 16.91
C GLY A 139 10.69 -2.23 18.17
#